data_AF-A0A4Q3Y1I5-F1
#
_entry.id   AF-A0A4Q3Y1I5-F1
#
_cell.length_a   1.000
_cell.length_b   1.000
_cell.length_c   1.000
_cell.angle_alpha   90.00
_cell.angle_beta   90.00
_cell.angle_gamma   90.00
#
_symmetry.space_group_name_H-M   'P 1'
#
loop_
_entity.id
_entity.type
_entity.pdbx_description
1 polymer ?
#
loop_
_entity_poly.entity_id
_entity_poly.type
_entity_poly.pdbx_seq_one_letter_code
_entity_poly.pdbx_strand_id
1 'polypeptide(L)'
;MSTSSHSYLKRAAIGIAAASVIGLAVVVACNTVWAIAGGFPIATLWDEASPAQVLLASFPYLVLAIFGITARRPWFTGLCLTAAFWGYYLWDITHYEGGGANIGLGILMMLSPIPITGASLLALATLADGRRADDMAAGR
;
A
#
# COMPACT_ATOMS: atom_id res chain seq x y z
N MET A 1 34.31 -4.66 1.52
CA MET A 1 32.99 -4.65 0.82
C MET A 1 31.81 -5.23 1.63
N SER A 2 31.96 -5.72 2.88
CA SER A 2 30.85 -6.41 3.59
C SER A 2 29.91 -5.53 4.43
N THR A 3 30.30 -4.31 4.82
CA THR A 3 29.51 -3.45 5.73
C THR A 3 28.28 -2.82 5.07
N SER A 4 28.39 -2.43 3.79
CA SER A 4 27.30 -1.82 3.04
C SER A 4 26.15 -2.81 2.76
N SER A 5 26.47 -4.02 2.29
CA SER A 5 25.48 -5.07 2.00
C SER A 5 24.68 -5.48 3.24
N HIS A 6 25.36 -5.66 4.39
CA HIS A 6 24.69 -6.00 5.64
C HIS A 6 23.72 -4.90 6.11
N SER A 7 24.09 -3.63 5.92
CA SER A 7 23.23 -2.50 6.25
C SER A 7 22.00 -2.39 5.34
N TYR A 8 22.12 -2.80 4.07
CA TYR A 8 21.02 -2.84 3.11
C TYR A 8 20.04 -3.95 3.47
N LEU A 9 20.52 -5.18 3.67
CA LEU A 9 19.69 -6.34 4.03
C LEU A 9 18.88 -6.10 5.30
N LYS A 10 19.50 -5.49 6.33
CA LYS A 10 18.80 -5.10 7.55
C LYS A 10 17.66 -4.12 7.28
N ARG A 11 17.90 -3.11 6.44
CA ARG A 11 16.87 -2.10 6.09
C ARG A 11 15.73 -2.70 5.27
N ALA A 12 16.05 -3.54 4.29
CA ALA A 12 15.06 -4.25 3.49
C ALA A 12 14.20 -5.16 4.38
N ALA A 13 14.81 -5.92 5.30
CA ALA A 13 14.07 -6.79 6.22
C ALA A 13 13.11 -6.01 7.14
N ILE A 14 13.56 -4.89 7.70
CA ILE A 14 12.70 -3.99 8.50
C ILE A 14 11.55 -3.43 7.64
N GLY A 15 11.86 -3.00 6.41
CA GLY A 15 10.84 -2.50 5.49
C GLY A 15 9.81 -3.56 5.11
N ILE A 16 10.24 -4.79 4.84
CA ILE A 16 9.33 -5.92 4.53
C ILE A 16 8.43 -6.21 5.72
N ALA A 17 8.99 -6.25 6.94
CA ALA A 17 8.19 -6.44 8.15
C ALA A 17 7.15 -5.34 8.32
N ALA A 18 7.53 -4.08 8.11
CA ALA A 18 6.62 -2.94 8.16
C ALA A 18 5.53 -3.02 7.08
N ALA A 19 5.89 -3.38 5.84
CA ALA A 19 4.95 -3.58 4.74
C ALA A 19 3.89 -4.64 5.07
N SER A 20 4.31 -5.80 5.59
CA SER A 20 3.40 -6.86 6.01
C SER A 20 2.46 -6.42 7.13
N VAL A 21 2.97 -5.67 8.12
CA VAL A 21 2.14 -5.12 9.21
C VAL A 21 1.10 -4.15 8.66
N ILE A 22 1.49 -3.27 7.72
CA ILE A 22 0.57 -2.32 7.08
C ILE A 22 -0.54 -3.07 6.34
N GLY A 23 -0.19 -4.03 5.47
CA GLY A 23 -1.19 -4.75 4.71
C GLY A 23 -2.12 -5.59 5.59
N LEU A 24 -1.57 -6.23 6.63
CA LEU A 24 -2.39 -6.94 7.61
C LEU A 24 -3.33 -5.98 8.34
N ALA A 25 -2.85 -4.83 8.81
CA ALA A 25 -3.67 -3.84 9.50
C ALA A 25 -4.82 -3.31 8.64
N VAL A 26 -4.56 -3.05 7.34
CA VAL A 26 -5.58 -2.62 6.39
C VAL A 26 -6.67 -3.68 6.23
N VAL A 27 -6.31 -4.94 6.01
CA VAL A 27 -7.28 -6.03 5.83
C VAL A 27 -8.04 -6.32 7.12
N VAL A 28 -7.36 -6.36 8.27
CA VAL A 28 -8.02 -6.50 9.59
C VAL A 28 -9.04 -5.40 9.81
N ALA A 29 -8.69 -4.14 9.53
CA ALA A 29 -9.61 -3.02 9.70
C ALA A 29 -10.83 -3.15 8.77
N CYS A 30 -10.61 -3.44 7.49
CA CYS A 30 -11.70 -3.58 6.52
C CYS A 30 -12.63 -4.73 6.87
N ASN A 31 -12.09 -5.92 7.16
CA ASN A 31 -12.90 -7.07 7.54
C ASN A 31 -13.64 -6.83 8.86
N THR A 32 -13.02 -6.16 9.83
CA THR A 32 -13.70 -5.84 11.10
C THR A 32 -14.89 -4.90 10.87
N VAL A 33 -14.70 -3.83 10.10
CA VAL A 33 -15.79 -2.88 9.83
C VAL A 33 -16.90 -3.54 9.01
N TRP A 34 -16.55 -4.33 8.01
CA TRP A 34 -17.55 -5.04 7.21
C TRP A 34 -18.35 -6.06 8.04
N ALA A 35 -17.69 -6.82 8.92
CA ALA A 35 -18.36 -7.75 9.82
C ALA A 35 -19.35 -7.03 10.75
N ILE A 36 -18.94 -5.90 11.35
CA ILE A 36 -19.79 -5.10 12.22
C ILE A 36 -20.99 -4.54 11.44
N ALA A 37 -20.76 -3.98 10.25
CA ALA A 37 -21.82 -3.40 9.42
C ALA A 37 -22.83 -4.45 8.94
N GLY A 38 -22.37 -5.66 8.62
CA GLY A 38 -23.21 -6.77 8.17
C GLY A 38 -23.82 -7.61 9.30
N GLY A 39 -23.42 -7.39 10.56
CA GLY A 39 -23.86 -8.21 11.69
C GLY A 39 -23.27 -9.63 11.71
N PHE A 40 -22.12 -9.83 11.08
CA PHE A 40 -21.41 -11.12 11.01
C PHE A 40 -20.39 -11.26 12.16
N PRO A 41 -20.06 -12.50 12.59
CA PRO A 41 -18.92 -12.71 13.47
C PRO A 41 -17.60 -12.32 12.77
N ILE A 42 -16.70 -11.61 13.46
CA ILE A 42 -15.46 -11.06 12.85
C ILE A 42 -14.59 -12.13 12.16
N ALA A 43 -14.59 -13.36 12.68
CA ALA A 43 -13.80 -14.45 12.13
C ALA A 43 -14.30 -14.97 10.77
N THR A 44 -15.57 -14.71 10.38
CA THR A 44 -16.15 -15.33 9.19
C THR A 44 -15.72 -14.67 7.88
N LEU A 45 -15.15 -13.47 7.94
CA LEU A 45 -14.62 -12.76 6.77
C LEU A 45 -13.15 -13.11 6.49
N TRP A 46 -12.56 -14.01 7.29
CA TRP A 46 -11.24 -14.58 7.04
C TRP A 46 -11.39 -15.90 6.30
N ASP A 47 -10.98 -15.92 5.05
CA ASP A 47 -11.14 -17.02 4.10
C ASP A 47 -9.84 -17.31 3.33
N GLU A 48 -9.93 -18.20 2.34
CA GLU A 48 -8.81 -18.58 1.48
C GLU A 48 -8.26 -17.41 0.64
N ALA A 49 -9.05 -16.35 0.41
CA ALA A 49 -8.64 -15.16 -0.33
C ALA A 49 -7.94 -14.12 0.56
N SER A 50 -8.09 -14.20 1.88
CA SER A 50 -7.53 -13.24 2.83
C SER A 50 -6.00 -13.08 2.76
N PRO A 51 -5.19 -14.14 2.57
CA PRO A 51 -3.76 -13.97 2.33
C PRO A 51 -3.46 -13.15 1.07
N ALA A 52 -4.21 -13.35 -0.01
CA ALA A 52 -4.04 -12.58 -1.24
C ALA A 52 -4.41 -11.10 -1.04
N GLN A 53 -5.46 -10.81 -0.26
CA GLN A 53 -5.82 -9.44 0.13
C GLN A 53 -4.71 -8.75 0.92
N VAL A 54 -4.09 -9.45 1.89
CA VAL A 54 -2.97 -8.91 2.67
C VAL A 54 -1.77 -8.64 1.77
N LEU A 55 -1.47 -9.54 0.83
CA LEU A 55 -0.39 -9.34 -0.14
C LEU A 55 -0.67 -8.15 -1.06
N LEU A 56 -1.89 -8.01 -1.57
CA LEU A 56 -2.29 -6.87 -2.40
C LEU A 56 -2.15 -5.54 -1.64
N ALA A 57 -2.62 -5.47 -0.40
CA ALA A 57 -2.48 -4.29 0.45
C ALA A 57 -1.00 -3.97 0.77
N SER A 58 -0.18 -5.00 0.99
CA SER A 58 1.24 -4.86 1.31
C SER A 58 2.11 -4.49 0.11
N PHE A 59 1.68 -4.84 -1.11
CA PHE A 59 2.52 -4.83 -2.31
C PHE A 59 3.25 -3.51 -2.56
N PRO A 60 2.59 -2.32 -2.51
CA PRO A 60 3.29 -1.06 -2.77
C PRO A 60 4.46 -0.82 -1.81
N TYR A 61 4.28 -1.19 -0.54
CA TYR A 61 5.29 -1.04 0.51
C TYR A 61 6.39 -2.09 0.41
N LEU A 62 6.06 -3.30 -0.03
CA LEU A 62 7.05 -4.34 -0.34
C LEU A 62 7.99 -3.86 -1.44
N VAL A 63 7.46 -3.22 -2.48
CA VAL A 63 8.28 -2.59 -3.53
C VAL A 63 9.22 -1.54 -2.93
N LEU A 64 8.69 -0.60 -2.14
CA LEU A 64 9.53 0.43 -1.49
C LEU A 64 10.63 -0.20 -0.60
N ALA A 65 10.28 -1.23 0.16
CA ALA A 65 11.21 -1.93 1.06
C ALA A 65 12.29 -2.70 0.30
N ILE A 66 11.92 -3.42 -0.77
CA ILE A 66 12.84 -4.18 -1.62
C ILE A 66 13.85 -3.25 -2.29
N PHE A 67 13.45 -2.04 -2.70
CA PHE A 67 14.36 -1.03 -3.24
C PHE A 67 15.13 -0.25 -2.16
N GLY A 68 14.96 -0.60 -0.87
CA GLY A 68 15.66 0.06 0.24
C GLY A 68 15.24 1.52 0.47
N ILE A 69 14.05 1.93 -0.01
CA ILE A 69 13.54 3.29 0.12
C ILE A 69 13.09 3.51 1.57
N THR A 70 13.83 4.33 2.30
CA THR A 70 13.57 4.67 3.72
C THR A 70 13.00 6.07 3.92
N ALA A 71 12.89 6.86 2.85
CA ALA A 71 12.32 8.21 2.91
C ALA A 71 10.85 8.16 3.34
N ARG A 72 10.45 9.03 4.27
CA ARG A 72 9.08 8.99 4.85
C ARG A 72 7.99 9.36 3.84
N ARG A 73 8.25 10.27 2.89
CA ARG A 73 7.22 10.76 1.96
C ARG A 73 6.61 9.66 1.09
N PRO A 74 7.40 8.82 0.37
CA PRO A 74 6.85 7.68 -0.39
C PRO A 74 5.94 6.77 0.43
N TRP A 75 6.35 6.43 1.66
CA TRP A 75 5.57 5.58 2.55
C TRP A 75 4.25 6.24 2.95
N PHE A 76 4.28 7.53 3.28
CA PHE A 76 3.09 8.27 3.65
C PHE A 76 2.12 8.44 2.46
N THR A 77 2.64 8.75 1.27
CA THR A 77 1.84 8.80 0.03
C THR A 77 1.17 7.46 -0.25
N GLY A 78 1.92 6.37 -0.11
CA GLY A 78 1.38 5.02 -0.19
C GLY A 78 0.24 4.80 0.80
N LEU A 79 0.46 5.13 2.08
CA LEU A 79 -0.53 4.97 3.16
C LEU A 79 -1.82 5.73 2.89
N CYS A 80 -1.73 6.99 2.48
CA CYS A 80 -2.90 7.80 2.15
C CYS A 80 -3.71 7.19 0.99
N LEU A 81 -3.03 6.74 -0.07
CA LEU A 81 -3.71 6.17 -1.23
C LEU A 81 -4.28 4.77 -0.93
N THR A 82 -3.55 3.91 -0.21
CA THR A 82 -4.08 2.62 0.25
C THR A 82 -5.33 2.85 1.10
N ALA A 83 -5.30 3.77 2.05
CA ALA A 83 -6.46 4.10 2.87
C ALA A 83 -7.64 4.62 2.02
N ALA A 84 -7.38 5.45 1.01
CA ALA A 84 -8.43 5.95 0.12
C ALA A 84 -9.08 4.83 -0.73
N PHE A 85 -8.26 3.98 -1.35
CA PHE A 85 -8.75 2.87 -2.18
C PHE A 85 -9.51 1.83 -1.34
N TRP A 86 -8.93 1.40 -0.22
CA TRP A 86 -9.57 0.41 0.66
C TRP A 86 -10.77 0.99 1.41
N GLY A 87 -10.73 2.27 1.75
CA GLY A 87 -11.88 2.98 2.31
C GLY A 87 -13.04 3.08 1.32
N TYR A 88 -12.75 3.35 0.04
CA TYR A 88 -13.75 3.31 -1.02
C TYR A 88 -14.31 1.90 -1.23
N TYR A 89 -13.44 0.89 -1.25
CA TYR A 89 -13.86 -0.51 -1.30
C TYR A 89 -14.82 -0.86 -0.16
N LEU A 90 -14.44 -0.51 1.08
CA LEU A 90 -15.25 -0.74 2.27
C LEU A 90 -16.60 0.00 2.20
N TRP A 91 -16.60 1.24 1.71
CA TRP A 91 -17.83 1.99 1.50
C TRP A 91 -18.75 1.30 0.49
N ASP A 92 -18.23 0.90 -0.66
CA ASP A 92 -19.01 0.22 -1.70
C ASP A 92 -19.60 -1.09 -1.16
N ILE A 93 -18.80 -2.00 -0.59
CA ILE A 93 -19.33 -3.29 -0.11
C ILE A 93 -20.35 -3.17 1.02
N THR A 94 -20.36 -2.06 1.76
CA THR A 94 -21.34 -1.83 2.85
C THR A 94 -22.60 -1.09 2.40
N HIS A 95 -22.57 -0.44 1.24
CA HIS A 95 -23.69 0.37 0.72
C HIS A 95 -24.17 -0.08 -0.68
N TYR A 96 -23.57 -1.11 -1.26
CA TYR A 96 -23.90 -1.57 -2.59
C TYR A 96 -25.24 -2.33 -2.58
N GLU A 97 -26.25 -1.76 -3.26
CA GLU A 97 -27.61 -2.31 -3.36
C GLU A 97 -27.79 -3.24 -4.57
N GLY A 98 -26.74 -3.49 -5.36
CA GLY A 98 -26.83 -4.35 -6.54
C GLY A 98 -26.88 -5.84 -6.18
N GLY A 99 -27.67 -6.62 -6.93
CA GLY A 99 -27.89 -8.06 -6.69
C GLY A 99 -26.75 -8.99 -7.13
N GLY A 100 -25.49 -8.63 -6.90
CA GLY A 100 -24.33 -9.46 -7.30
C GLY A 100 -22.97 -8.84 -6.97
N ALA A 101 -21.88 -9.57 -7.27
CA ALA A 101 -20.53 -9.08 -7.02
C ALA A 101 -20.17 -7.92 -7.98
N ASN A 102 -19.64 -6.82 -7.43
CA ASN A 102 -19.11 -5.71 -8.21
C ASN A 102 -17.76 -6.09 -8.85
N ILE A 103 -17.81 -6.70 -10.04
CA ILE A 103 -16.61 -7.14 -10.78
C ILE A 103 -15.66 -5.96 -11.06
N GLY A 104 -16.22 -4.78 -11.36
CA GLY A 104 -15.44 -3.57 -11.60
C GLY A 104 -14.61 -3.19 -10.38
N LEU A 105 -15.20 -3.25 -9.19
CA LEU A 105 -14.49 -3.01 -7.93
C LEU A 105 -13.39 -4.05 -7.69
N GLY A 106 -13.66 -5.33 -7.98
CA GLY A 106 -12.65 -6.38 -7.88
C GLY A 106 -11.42 -6.13 -8.77
N ILE A 107 -11.65 -5.70 -10.02
CA ILE A 107 -10.57 -5.32 -10.95
C ILE A 107 -9.81 -4.09 -10.45
N LEU A 108 -10.53 -3.06 -9.98
CA LEU A 108 -9.91 -1.85 -9.41
C LEU A 108 -9.02 -2.19 -8.21
N MET A 109 -9.49 -3.05 -7.30
CA MET A 109 -8.73 -3.52 -6.15
C MET A 109 -7.46 -4.28 -6.57
N MET A 110 -7.57 -5.19 -7.54
CA MET A 110 -6.44 -5.98 -8.04
C MET A 110 -5.39 -5.10 -8.72
N LEU A 111 -5.81 -4.06 -9.44
CA LEU A 111 -4.90 -3.13 -10.11
C LEU A 111 -4.42 -1.99 -9.21
N SER A 112 -5.09 -1.72 -8.08
CA SER A 112 -4.76 -0.62 -7.16
C SER A 112 -3.30 -0.56 -6.71
N PRO A 113 -2.54 -1.66 -6.57
CA PRO A 113 -1.13 -1.55 -6.18
C PRO A 113 -0.29 -0.80 -7.21
N ILE A 114 -0.65 -0.82 -8.50
CA ILE A 114 0.11 -0.15 -9.57
C ILE A 114 0.10 1.38 -9.40
N PRO A 115 -1.06 2.08 -9.40
CA PRO A 115 -1.08 3.53 -9.21
C PRO A 115 -0.57 3.95 -7.83
N ILE A 116 -0.81 3.16 -6.77
CA ILE A 116 -0.29 3.46 -5.43
C ILE A 116 1.25 3.42 -5.43
N THR A 117 1.84 2.38 -6.03
CA THR A 117 3.31 2.25 -6.15
C THR A 117 3.87 3.38 -6.99
N GLY A 118 3.26 3.66 -8.15
CA GLY A 118 3.68 4.75 -9.04
C GLY A 118 3.69 6.11 -8.35
N ALA A 119 2.60 6.46 -7.65
CA ALA A 119 2.51 7.71 -6.90
C ALA A 119 3.51 7.78 -5.74
N SER A 120 3.72 6.67 -5.02
CA SER A 120 4.71 6.60 -3.95
C SER A 120 6.14 6.82 -4.45
N LEU A 121 6.49 6.26 -5.61
CA LEU A 121 7.78 6.48 -6.27
C LEU A 121 7.90 7.90 -6.83
N LEU A 122 6.84 8.47 -7.39
CA LEU A 122 6.82 9.87 -7.82
C LEU A 122 7.03 10.82 -6.62
N ALA A 123 6.47 10.51 -5.45
CA ALA A 123 6.73 11.28 -4.23
C ALA A 123 8.23 11.24 -3.83
N LEU A 124 8.97 10.20 -4.19
CA LEU A 124 10.43 10.17 -4.04
C LEU A 124 11.11 11.10 -5.05
N ALA A 125 10.65 11.15 -6.30
CA ALA A 125 11.22 12.04 -7.32
C ALA A 125 11.11 13.52 -6.91
N THR A 126 10.03 13.90 -6.22
CA THR A 126 9.89 15.26 -5.66
C THR A 126 10.83 15.58 -4.49
N LEU A 127 11.53 14.58 -3.94
CA LEU A 127 12.62 14.76 -2.97
C LEU A 127 14.00 14.81 -3.63
N ALA A 128 14.12 14.34 -4.88
CA ALA A 128 15.39 14.22 -5.57
C ALA A 128 15.94 15.56 -6.08
N ASP A 129 15.15 16.64 -6.05
CA ASP A 129 15.60 17.95 -6.52
C ASP A 129 15.12 19.11 -5.65
N GLY A 130 16.06 19.79 -5.01
CA GLY A 130 15.87 21.11 -4.40
C GLY A 130 16.50 22.24 -5.21
N ARG A 131 17.17 21.92 -6.33
CA ARG A 131 17.74 22.90 -7.28
C ARG A 131 16.98 22.81 -8.59
N ARG A 132 16.76 23.92 -9.29
CA ARG A 132 16.16 23.84 -10.62
C ARG A 132 17.16 23.17 -11.57
N ALA A 133 16.68 22.40 -12.55
CA ALA A 133 17.53 21.88 -13.63
C ALA A 133 18.35 22.99 -14.31
N ASP A 134 17.80 24.21 -14.35
CA ASP A 134 18.47 25.43 -14.83
C ASP A 134 19.68 25.82 -13.96
N ASP A 135 19.61 25.63 -12.63
CA ASP A 135 20.72 25.91 -11.70
C ASP A 135 21.87 24.91 -11.90
N MET A 136 21.53 23.64 -12.19
CA MET A 136 22.51 22.59 -12.50
C MET A 136 23.17 22.79 -13.87
N ALA A 137 22.42 23.27 -14.87
CA ALA A 137 22.95 23.61 -16.19
C ALA A 137 23.80 24.90 -16.16
N ALA A 138 23.51 25.83 -15.24
CA ALA A 138 24.27 27.05 -15.03
C ALA A 138 25.51 26.88 -14.12
N GLY A 139 25.74 25.69 -13.56
CA GLY A 139 26.88 25.39 -12.70
C GLY A 139 26.87 26.15 -11.36
N ARG A 140 25.69 26.46 -10.81
CA ARG A 140 25.52 27.19 -9.54
C ARG A 140 25.01 26.30 -8.40
#